data_AF-A0A967CIG0-F1
#
_entry.id   AF-A0A967CIG0-F1
#
_cell.length_a   1.000
_cell.length_b   1.000
_cell.length_c   1.000
_cell.angle_alpha   90.00
_cell.angle_beta   90.00
_cell.angle_gamma   90.00
#
_symmetry.space_group_name_H-M   'P 1'
#
loop_
_entity.id
_entity.type
_entity.pdbx_description
1 polymer ?
#
loop_
_entity_poly.entity_id
_entity_poly.type
_entity_poly.pdbx_seq_one_letter_code
_entity_poly.pdbx_strand_id
1 'polypeptide(L)'
;MRIFKKCFELLGLIALSGCDVMNLSTSNQPQMGADRGFDSKPLTELKAGIWVDPNGCQHWIIDDGIEGYLSQRLQPDGRPVCTDDYPINAVVGNHNSGDTILGDLI
;
A
#
# COMPACT_ATOMS: atom_id res chain seq x y z
N MET A 1 35.66 -30.73 -11.88
CA MET A 1 34.42 -30.12 -12.41
C MET A 1 33.12 -30.61 -11.75
N ARG A 2 33.15 -31.04 -10.48
CA ARG A 2 31.94 -31.41 -9.69
C ARG A 2 31.68 -30.50 -8.48
N ILE A 3 32.69 -29.72 -8.07
CA ILE A 3 32.62 -28.79 -6.94
C ILE A 3 31.91 -27.49 -7.36
N PHE A 4 32.17 -27.00 -8.57
CA PHE A 4 31.52 -25.80 -9.13
C PHE A 4 30.00 -25.92 -9.35
N LYS A 5 29.47 -27.15 -9.55
CA LYS A 5 28.01 -27.37 -9.69
C LYS A 5 27.26 -27.21 -8.36
N LYS A 6 27.89 -27.54 -7.23
CA LYS A 6 27.24 -27.46 -5.91
C LYS A 6 27.05 -26.03 -5.41
N CYS A 7 27.94 -25.11 -5.79
CA CYS A 7 27.77 -23.68 -5.45
C CYS A 7 26.62 -23.03 -6.21
N PHE A 8 26.34 -23.47 -7.43
CA PHE A 8 25.26 -22.89 -8.24
C PHE A 8 23.87 -23.29 -7.72
N GLU A 9 23.72 -24.51 -7.20
CA GLU A 9 22.47 -24.95 -6.57
C GLU A 9 22.23 -24.33 -5.19
N LEU A 10 23.28 -23.93 -4.47
CA LEU A 10 23.14 -23.31 -3.14
C LEU A 10 22.72 -21.83 -3.22
N LEU A 11 23.01 -21.15 -4.33
CA LEU A 11 22.57 -19.76 -4.57
C LEU A 11 21.08 -19.65 -4.95
N GLY A 12 20.48 -20.71 -5.49
CA GLY A 12 19.06 -20.73 -5.88
C GLY A 12 18.09 -20.77 -4.70
N LEU A 13 18.54 -21.20 -3.52
CA LEU A 13 17.72 -21.35 -2.30
C LEU A 13 17.60 -20.07 -1.47
N ILE A 14 18.39 -19.03 -1.74
CA ILE A 14 18.36 -17.76 -1.00
C ILE A 14 17.37 -16.76 -1.63
N ALA A 15 16.86 -17.03 -2.84
CA ALA A 15 15.90 -16.14 -3.52
C ALA A 15 14.47 -16.22 -2.99
N LEU A 16 14.18 -17.07 -1.98
CA LEU A 16 12.86 -17.20 -1.35
C LEU A 16 12.87 -16.92 0.17
N SER A 17 13.83 -16.15 0.69
CA SER A 17 13.67 -15.56 2.03
C SER A 17 12.92 -14.23 1.92
N GLY A 18 11.60 -14.29 1.80
CA GLY A 18 10.75 -13.19 2.25
C GLY A 18 10.80 -13.15 3.77
N CYS A 19 11.81 -12.47 4.32
CA CYS A 19 11.90 -12.22 5.76
C CYS A 19 11.35 -10.84 6.06
N ASP A 20 10.07 -10.79 6.42
CA ASP A 20 9.60 -9.84 7.44
C ASP A 20 8.81 -10.63 8.48
N VAL A 21 9.53 -11.25 9.41
CA VAL A 21 8.99 -11.51 10.76
C VAL A 21 9.05 -10.21 11.54
N MET A 22 8.20 -9.26 11.16
CA MET A 22 7.91 -8.07 11.96
C MET A 22 7.19 -8.53 13.23
N ASN A 23 7.79 -8.22 14.37
CA ASN A 23 7.22 -8.42 15.70
C ASN A 23 5.83 -7.77 15.80
N LEU A 24 4.77 -8.53 15.51
CA LEU A 24 3.39 -8.13 15.71
C LEU A 24 2.99 -8.32 17.18
N SER A 25 3.55 -7.51 18.07
CA SER A 25 2.97 -7.28 19.40
C SER A 25 3.63 -6.08 20.06
N THR A 26 2.97 -4.92 20.01
CA THR A 26 2.64 -4.03 21.17
C THR A 26 2.37 -2.60 20.72
N SER A 27 1.22 -2.38 20.08
CA SER A 27 0.36 -1.23 20.37
C SER A 27 -1.03 -1.56 19.86
N ASN A 28 -1.95 -1.61 20.81
CA ASN A 28 -3.23 -2.28 20.72
C ASN A 28 -4.27 -1.38 20.03
N GLN A 29 -3.98 -0.91 18.80
CA GLN A 29 -4.90 -0.47 17.74
C GLN A 29 -4.07 -0.38 16.43
N PRO A 30 -4.52 -0.96 15.30
CA PRO A 30 -3.95 -0.62 14.00
C PRO A 30 -4.27 0.86 13.72
N GLN A 31 -3.30 1.73 13.98
CA GLN A 31 -3.41 3.15 13.67
C GLN A 31 -3.31 3.30 12.15
N MET A 32 -4.45 3.39 11.46
CA MET A 32 -4.54 3.61 10.00
C MET A 32 -4.07 5.01 9.57
N GLY A 33 -3.26 5.71 10.39
CA GLY A 33 -2.80 7.08 10.16
C GLY A 33 -1.30 7.28 10.32
N ALA A 34 -0.55 6.21 10.59
CA ALA A 34 0.90 6.26 10.67
C ALA A 34 1.51 5.63 9.42
N ASP A 35 2.38 6.37 8.73
CA ASP A 35 3.24 5.79 7.73
C ASP A 35 4.32 4.92 8.39
N ARG A 36 4.56 3.74 7.81
CA ARG A 36 5.54 2.75 8.28
C ARG A 36 6.60 2.43 7.22
N GLY A 37 6.63 3.19 6.13
CA GLY A 37 7.60 3.08 5.06
C GLY A 37 8.95 3.72 5.40
N PHE A 38 9.68 4.07 4.34
CA PHE A 38 11.03 4.62 4.44
C PHE A 38 11.08 6.03 5.03
N ASP A 39 9.99 6.81 4.95
CA ASP A 39 9.91 8.18 5.44
C ASP A 39 8.71 8.42 6.38
N SER A 40 8.84 7.97 7.63
CA SER A 40 7.77 8.04 8.64
C SER A 40 7.17 9.45 8.83
N LYS A 41 6.00 9.67 8.24
CA LYS A 41 5.16 10.87 8.37
C LYS A 41 3.69 10.52 8.69
N PRO A 42 2.91 11.42 9.29
CA PRO A 42 1.49 11.15 9.48
C PRO A 42 0.75 11.19 8.14
N LEU A 43 -0.19 10.27 7.90
CA LEU A 43 -0.96 10.23 6.64
C LEU A 43 -1.77 11.50 6.38
N THR A 44 -1.95 12.37 7.39
CA THR A 44 -2.58 13.68 7.25
C THR A 44 -1.77 14.68 6.43
N GLU A 45 -0.47 14.46 6.26
CA GLU A 45 0.39 15.28 5.41
C GLU A 45 0.33 14.86 3.93
N LEU A 46 -0.25 13.70 3.66
CA LEU A 46 -0.44 13.15 2.31
C LEU A 46 -1.81 13.54 1.73
N LYS A 47 -1.96 13.36 0.42
CA LYS A 47 -3.18 13.62 -0.33
C LYS A 47 -3.88 12.31 -0.64
N ALA A 48 -5.14 12.23 -0.23
CA ALA A 48 -6.00 11.12 -0.59
C ALA A 48 -6.77 11.41 -1.88
N GLY A 49 -6.80 10.42 -2.77
CA GLY A 49 -7.79 10.31 -3.85
C GLY A 49 -8.91 9.35 -3.49
N ILE A 50 -9.86 9.20 -4.41
CA ILE A 50 -10.96 8.26 -4.31
C ILE A 50 -10.80 7.20 -5.39
N TRP A 51 -10.60 5.96 -5.00
CA TRP A 51 -10.74 4.82 -5.90
C TRP A 51 -12.17 4.29 -5.86
N VAL A 52 -12.74 4.02 -7.02
CA VAL A 52 -14.08 3.43 -7.17
C VAL A 52 -13.94 1.99 -7.63
N ASP A 53 -14.42 1.06 -6.81
CA ASP A 53 -14.35 -0.37 -7.09
C ASP A 53 -15.36 -0.80 -8.19
N PRO A 54 -15.30 -2.05 -8.69
CA PRO A 54 -16.26 -2.54 -9.70
C PRO A 54 -17.73 -2.51 -9.27
N ASN A 55 -18.01 -2.40 -7.97
CA ASN A 55 -19.36 -2.31 -7.43
C ASN A 55 -19.83 -0.85 -7.30
N GLY A 56 -19.02 0.14 -7.71
CA GLY A 56 -19.33 1.56 -7.57
C GLY A 56 -19.08 2.11 -6.15
N CYS A 57 -18.43 1.35 -5.28
CA CYS A 57 -18.14 1.78 -3.91
C CYS A 57 -16.79 2.46 -3.81
N GLN A 58 -16.73 3.50 -2.98
CA GLN A 58 -15.60 4.41 -2.86
C GLN A 58 -14.64 3.99 -1.75
N HIS A 59 -13.35 4.14 -2.04
CA HIS A 59 -12.25 3.89 -1.12
C HIS A 59 -11.31 5.09 -1.14
N TRP A 60 -10.83 5.50 0.03
CA TRP A 60 -9.69 6.41 0.12
C TRP A 60 -8.43 5.67 -0.32
N ILE A 61 -7.67 6.29 -1.20
CA ILE A 61 -6.36 5.81 -1.63
C ILE A 61 -5.33 6.92 -1.45
N ILE A 62 -4.17 6.58 -0.92
CA ILE A 62 -3.00 7.46 -0.85
C ILE A 62 -1.84 6.69 -1.46
N ASP A 63 -1.09 7.36 -2.31
CA ASP A 63 0.17 6.87 -2.85
C ASP A 63 1.32 7.69 -2.24
N ASP A 64 2.12 7.00 -1.42
CA ASP A 64 3.33 7.51 -0.80
C ASP A 64 4.61 7.12 -1.58
N GLY A 65 4.45 6.66 -2.83
CA GLY A 65 5.54 6.27 -3.70
C GLY A 65 5.66 4.75 -3.80
N ILE A 66 6.50 4.12 -2.96
CA ILE A 66 6.58 2.63 -2.92
C ILE A 66 5.41 2.07 -2.10
N GLU A 67 4.97 2.83 -1.09
CA GLU A 67 3.95 2.46 -0.15
C GLU A 67 2.59 3.04 -0.52
N GLY A 68 1.54 2.21 -0.48
CA GLY A 68 0.16 2.62 -0.75
C GLY A 68 -0.76 2.35 0.45
N TYR A 69 -1.65 3.30 0.73
CA TYR A 69 -2.68 3.16 1.77
C TYR A 69 -4.06 3.11 1.14
N LEU A 70 -4.90 2.19 1.62
CA LEU A 70 -6.29 2.07 1.18
C LEU A 70 -7.21 1.85 2.38
N SER A 71 -8.32 2.60 2.41
CA SER A 71 -9.40 2.37 3.39
C SER A 71 -10.76 2.60 2.76
N GLN A 72 -11.77 1.87 3.23
CA GLN A 72 -13.13 2.05 2.73
C GLN A 72 -13.68 3.42 3.14
N ARG A 73 -14.27 4.15 2.19
CA ARG A 73 -14.93 5.41 2.49
C ARG A 73 -16.33 5.11 3.05
N LEU A 74 -16.55 5.48 4.31
CA LEU A 74 -17.80 5.21 5.01
C LEU A 74 -18.65 6.47 5.17
N GLN A 75 -19.96 6.26 5.16
CA GLN A 75 -20.98 7.20 5.60
C GLN A 75 -20.98 7.31 7.13
N PRO A 76 -21.60 8.35 7.71
CA PRO A 76 -21.71 8.47 9.18
C PRO A 76 -22.41 7.30 9.87
N ASP A 77 -23.25 6.54 9.16
CA ASP A 77 -23.92 5.34 9.66
C ASP A 77 -23.07 4.06 9.54
N GLY A 78 -21.82 4.18 9.06
CA GLY A 78 -20.87 3.09 8.89
C GLY A 78 -21.05 2.30 7.60
N ARG A 79 -22.00 2.65 6.72
CA ARG A 79 -22.14 1.99 5.41
C ARG A 79 -21.12 2.51 4.41
N PRO A 80 -20.72 1.71 3.42
CA PRO A 80 -19.88 2.20 2.33
C PRO A 80 -20.56 3.34 1.58
N VAL A 81 -19.77 4.30 1.09
CA VAL A 81 -20.25 5.30 0.12
C VAL A 81 -20.18 4.65 -1.26
N CYS A 82 -21.32 4.44 -1.91
CA CYS A 82 -21.37 3.93 -3.29
C CYS A 82 -22.24 4.85 -4.14
N THR A 83 -21.71 5.36 -5.25
CA THR A 83 -22.40 6.28 -6.17
C THR A 83 -21.99 6.05 -7.62
N ASP A 84 -22.88 6.37 -8.56
CA ASP A 84 -22.63 6.24 -10.00
C ASP A 84 -22.03 7.52 -10.62
N ASP A 85 -21.70 8.52 -9.80
CA ASP A 85 -21.18 9.83 -10.24
C ASP A 85 -19.73 9.74 -10.76
N TYR A 86 -19.05 8.63 -10.50
CA TYR A 86 -17.65 8.42 -10.81
C TYR A 86 -17.47 7.13 -11.63
N PRO A 87 -16.50 7.10 -12.56
CA PRO A 87 -16.21 5.90 -13.34
C PRO A 87 -15.73 4.77 -12.42
N ILE A 88 -16.28 3.56 -12.62
CA ILE A 88 -15.80 2.35 -11.94
C ILE A 88 -14.37 2.00 -12.37
N ASN A 89 -13.63 1.32 -11.49
CA ASN A 89 -12.22 0.95 -11.70
C ASN A 89 -11.31 2.15 -11.98
N ALA A 90 -11.64 3.33 -11.45
CA ALA A 90 -10.87 4.53 -11.65
C ALA A 90 -10.50 5.19 -10.32
N VAL A 91 -9.41 5.95 -10.35
CA VAL A 91 -9.01 6.82 -9.25
C VAL A 91 -9.32 8.27 -9.64
N VAL A 92 -9.94 8.99 -8.71
CA VAL A 92 -10.39 10.37 -8.86
C VAL A 92 -9.68 11.25 -7.84
N GLY A 93 -9.16 12.39 -8.29
CA GLY A 93 -8.39 13.30 -7.46
C GLY A 93 -6.89 13.05 -7.51
N ASN A 94 -6.11 13.92 -6.87
CA ASN A 94 -4.67 13.79 -6.78
C ASN A 94 -4.32 12.95 -5.54
N HIS A 95 -3.84 11.73 -5.75
CA HIS A 95 -3.44 10.81 -4.70
C HIS A 95 -1.91 10.61 -4.61
N ASN A 96 -1.14 11.21 -5.53
CA ASN A 96 0.32 11.10 -5.55
C ASN A 96 0.89 12.21 -4.70
N SER A 97 1.35 11.86 -3.50
CA SER A 97 1.86 12.85 -2.55
C SER A 97 3.10 12.38 -1.80
N GLY A 98 3.61 11.20 -2.13
CA GLY A 98 4.81 10.65 -1.52
C GLY A 98 6.10 10.86 -2.28
N ASP A 99 7.02 9.95 -2.01
CA ASP A 99 8.42 10.12 -2.35
C ASP A 99 8.66 9.92 -3.85
N THR A 100 8.61 11.05 -4.59
CA THR A 100 8.69 11.13 -6.06
C THR A 100 9.94 10.50 -6.71
N ILE A 101 11.00 10.21 -5.95
CA ILE A 101 12.27 9.73 -6.52
C ILE A 101 12.25 8.22 -6.79
N LEU A 102 11.51 7.43 -6.01
CA LEU A 102 11.47 5.97 -6.17
C LEU A 102 10.08 5.46 -6.55
N GLY A 103 9.01 6.09 -6.09
CA GLY A 103 7.65 5.60 -6.28
C GLY A 103 7.08 5.73 -7.69
N ASP A 104 7.34 6.85 -8.36
CA ASP A 104 6.79 7.12 -9.70
C ASP A 104 7.60 6.46 -10.84
N LEU A 105 8.75 5.87 -10.54
CA LEU A 105 9.73 5.37 -11.53
C LEU A 105 9.82 3.85 -11.63
N ILE A 106 9.15 3.10 -10.75
CA ILE A 106 9.08 1.63 -10.76
C ILE A 106 7.66 1.16 -11.04
#